data_AF-A0A371CRD9-F1
#
_entry.id   AF-A0A371CRD9-F1
#
_cell.length_a   1.000
_cell.length_b   1.000
_cell.length_c   1.000
_cell.angle_alpha   90.00
_cell.angle_beta   90.00
_cell.angle_gamma   90.00
#
_symmetry.space_group_name_H-M   'P 1'
#
loop_
_entity.id
_entity.type
_entity.pdbx_description
1 polymer ?
#
loop_
_entity_poly.entity_id
_entity_poly.type
_entity_poly.pdbx_seq_one_letter_code
_entity_poly.pdbx_strand_id
1 'polypeptide(L)'
;MVNPSYPSYCMSTMDTGSEIQSALTSLPPIILNKVRQVAAANAVAENWVWPADRREQWRPVQLAWHSFAKRWREASDEMLFSTHDAHGSRVLAFCDPVEGGEHINAPMNEILVRDCFLEGVRLLWCNAACDHEGGVVVAGPEGIGKSISIWFFLVCLLQMKQPVLFEPYDDGPVFLFHPDGSVYNASTARGCLPVAVKSRSEDDLFIWSLCDARPNPVEGMTGRRVFPVRVLSPSTNQLPTWTLPLWESEELVSGARFDRLFPWLQADLAPVITTWCQKPPPDYQEFEDRYPGLLSLLQTHANGGPQSVDEALRTILGVLIEQCGQIPRDVYRGMRNYTGVLRESEWSARIEHERLRNVVSHSAF
;
A
#
# COMPACT_ATOMS: atom_id res chain seq x y z
N MET A 1 25.23 -25.53 25.61
CA MET A 1 24.12 -24.88 24.86
C MET A 1 24.78 -24.00 23.82
N VAL A 2 24.62 -24.34 22.54
CA VAL A 2 25.34 -23.71 21.43
C VAL A 2 24.46 -22.56 20.90
N ASN A 3 24.99 -21.34 20.94
CA ASN A 3 24.36 -20.18 20.32
C ASN A 3 24.38 -20.35 18.80
N PRO A 4 23.24 -20.26 18.09
CA PRO A 4 23.24 -20.21 16.64
C PRO A 4 23.69 -18.80 16.21
N SER A 5 24.88 -18.72 15.63
CA SER A 5 25.39 -17.54 14.95
C SER A 5 24.56 -17.29 13.68
N TYR A 6 23.89 -16.15 13.60
CA TYR A 6 23.22 -15.68 12.38
C TYR A 6 24.26 -15.35 11.29
N PRO A 7 24.01 -15.70 10.02
CA PRO A 7 24.90 -15.35 8.93
C PRO A 7 24.86 -13.85 8.69
N SER A 8 26.03 -13.22 8.75
CA SER A 8 26.27 -11.86 8.28
C SER A 8 26.07 -11.84 6.76
N TYR A 9 25.02 -11.15 6.31
CA TYR A 9 24.79 -10.89 4.89
C TYR A 9 25.81 -9.84 4.41
N CYS A 10 26.79 -10.29 3.63
CA CYS A 10 27.64 -9.42 2.84
C CYS A 10 26.81 -8.80 1.71
N MET A 11 26.56 -7.49 1.79
CA MET A 11 25.98 -6.73 0.68
C MET A 11 27.01 -6.60 -0.44
N SER A 12 26.93 -7.50 -1.42
CA SER A 12 27.64 -7.40 -2.69
C SER A 12 27.12 -6.19 -3.46
N THR A 13 28.01 -5.34 -3.96
CA THR A 13 27.71 -4.25 -4.88
C THR A 13 27.12 -4.82 -6.17
N MET A 14 25.79 -4.85 -6.27
CA MET A 14 25.07 -5.26 -7.47
C MET A 14 24.98 -4.09 -8.44
N ASP A 15 25.29 -4.39 -9.70
CA ASP A 15 25.06 -3.56 -10.88
C ASP A 15 23.59 -3.09 -10.88
N THR A 16 23.34 -1.79 -10.71
CA THR A 16 22.02 -1.23 -10.39
C THR A 16 21.14 -1.14 -11.64
N GLY A 17 20.74 -2.29 -12.17
CA GLY A 17 19.57 -2.37 -13.03
C GLY A 17 18.33 -1.91 -12.24
N SER A 18 17.46 -1.13 -12.88
CA SER A 18 16.12 -0.77 -12.36
C SER A 18 15.47 -1.96 -11.66
N GLU A 19 15.04 -1.83 -10.40
CA GLU A 19 14.39 -2.94 -9.70
C GLU A 19 13.06 -3.32 -10.33
N ILE A 20 12.33 -2.36 -10.90
CA ILE A 20 11.15 -2.63 -11.72
C ILE A 20 11.54 -3.45 -12.94
N GLN A 21 12.61 -3.05 -13.66
CA GLN A 21 13.08 -3.87 -14.78
C GLN A 21 13.57 -5.24 -14.31
N SER A 22 14.21 -5.34 -13.15
CA SER A 22 14.65 -6.61 -12.56
C SER A 22 13.46 -7.53 -12.33
N ALA A 23 12.41 -7.03 -11.67
CA ALA A 23 11.15 -7.75 -11.46
C ALA A 23 10.53 -8.19 -12.81
N LEU A 24 10.52 -7.31 -13.81
CA LEU A 24 10.00 -7.64 -15.15
C LEU A 24 10.90 -8.62 -15.91
N THR A 25 12.23 -8.57 -15.75
CA THR A 25 13.17 -9.47 -16.46
C THR A 25 13.06 -10.92 -16.03
N SER A 26 12.47 -11.19 -14.87
CA SER A 26 12.13 -12.55 -14.44
C SER A 26 10.95 -13.18 -15.23
N LEU A 27 10.23 -12.38 -16.03
CA LEU A 27 9.15 -12.88 -16.89
C LEU A 27 9.70 -13.75 -18.04
N PRO A 28 8.91 -14.73 -18.52
CA PRO A 28 9.28 -15.47 -19.74
C PRO A 28 9.56 -14.50 -20.90
N PRO A 29 10.59 -14.76 -21.76
CA PRO A 29 11.01 -13.81 -22.79
C PRO A 29 9.90 -13.33 -23.73
N ILE A 30 8.96 -14.22 -24.07
CA ILE A 30 7.79 -13.90 -24.90
C ILE A 30 6.91 -12.85 -24.22
N ILE A 31 6.61 -13.05 -22.93
CA ILE A 31 5.80 -12.12 -22.13
C ILE A 31 6.55 -10.81 -21.93
N LEU A 32 7.84 -10.86 -21.60
CA LEU A 32 8.66 -9.66 -21.42
C LEU A 32 8.71 -8.79 -22.69
N ASN A 33 8.85 -9.40 -23.86
CA ASN A 33 8.83 -8.68 -25.14
C ASN A 33 7.46 -8.02 -25.37
N LYS A 34 6.36 -8.71 -25.06
CA LYS A 34 5.02 -8.16 -25.15
C LYS A 34 4.83 -6.99 -24.18
N VAL A 35 5.25 -7.13 -22.92
CA VAL A 35 5.24 -6.05 -21.91
C VAL A 35 5.98 -4.82 -22.42
N ARG A 36 7.20 -4.99 -22.96
CA ARG A 36 7.98 -3.87 -23.52
C ARG A 36 7.27 -3.20 -24.69
N GLN A 37 6.71 -3.98 -25.61
CA GLN A 37 5.97 -3.47 -26.76
C GLN A 37 4.75 -2.65 -26.32
N VAL A 38 3.93 -3.21 -25.43
CA VAL A 38 2.73 -2.56 -24.88
C VAL A 38 3.09 -1.31 -24.11
N ALA A 39 4.07 -1.39 -23.20
CA ALA A 39 4.50 -0.25 -22.39
C ALA A 39 4.99 0.91 -23.26
N ALA A 40 5.82 0.62 -24.27
CA ALA A 40 6.32 1.61 -25.21
C ALA A 40 5.20 2.22 -26.05
N ALA A 41 4.22 1.42 -26.49
CA ALA A 41 3.09 1.91 -27.26
C ALA A 41 2.15 2.80 -26.42
N ASN A 42 1.83 2.39 -25.19
CA ASN A 42 0.99 3.15 -24.27
C ASN A 42 1.61 4.49 -23.86
N ALA A 43 2.93 4.57 -23.74
CA ALA A 43 3.64 5.77 -23.30
C ALA A 43 3.68 6.92 -24.34
N VAL A 44 3.26 6.67 -25.59
CA VAL A 44 3.25 7.67 -26.67
C VAL A 44 1.94 8.46 -26.61
N ALA A 45 2.02 9.75 -26.32
CA ALA A 45 0.85 10.62 -26.18
C ALA A 45 0.00 10.70 -27.45
N GLU A 46 0.62 10.68 -28.62
CA GLU A 46 -0.06 10.75 -29.92
C GLU A 46 -0.92 9.53 -30.20
N ASN A 47 -0.72 8.42 -29.48
CA ASN A 47 -1.58 7.26 -29.58
C ASN A 47 -2.93 7.47 -28.87
N TRP A 48 -3.09 8.53 -28.08
CA TRP A 48 -4.27 8.82 -27.27
C TRP A 48 -4.96 10.09 -27.76
N VAL A 49 -6.12 9.93 -28.40
CA VAL A 49 -6.88 11.06 -28.95
C VAL A 49 -8.17 11.25 -28.18
N TRP A 50 -8.39 12.48 -27.74
CA TRP A 50 -9.65 12.91 -27.17
C TRP A 50 -10.72 12.99 -28.25
N PRO A 51 -11.86 12.31 -28.10
CA PRO A 51 -13.00 12.58 -28.95
C PRO A 51 -13.49 14.02 -28.73
N ALA A 52 -13.91 14.68 -29.82
CA ALA A 52 -14.21 16.12 -29.83
C ALA A 52 -15.28 16.55 -28.81
N ASP A 53 -16.23 15.68 -28.52
CA ASP A 53 -17.39 15.88 -27.64
C ASP A 53 -17.14 15.45 -26.17
N ARG A 54 -16.03 14.78 -25.90
CA ARG A 54 -15.80 14.07 -24.62
C ARG A 54 -14.76 14.70 -23.71
N ARG A 55 -13.91 15.58 -24.26
CA ARG A 55 -12.88 16.28 -23.48
C ARG A 55 -13.45 17.24 -22.45
N GLU A 56 -14.65 17.80 -22.69
CA GLU A 56 -15.25 18.84 -21.84
C GLU A 56 -15.56 18.38 -20.40
N GLN A 57 -15.69 17.06 -20.18
CA GLN A 57 -15.94 16.50 -18.86
C GLN A 57 -14.67 16.42 -17.99
N TRP A 58 -13.50 16.52 -18.62
CA TRP A 58 -12.21 16.47 -17.94
C TRP A 58 -11.70 17.88 -17.67
N ARG A 59 -11.40 18.16 -16.41
CA ARG A 59 -10.83 19.44 -15.99
C ARG A 59 -9.37 19.27 -15.63
N PRO A 60 -8.48 20.20 -15.99
CA PRO A 60 -7.13 20.22 -15.46
C PRO A 60 -7.17 20.23 -13.93
N VAL A 61 -6.33 19.41 -13.30
CA VAL A 61 -6.25 19.35 -11.84
C VAL A 61 -5.39 20.46 -11.25
N GLN A 62 -5.40 20.57 -9.93
CA GLN A 62 -4.52 21.47 -9.17
C GLN A 62 -3.03 21.21 -9.47
N LEU A 63 -2.19 22.21 -9.19
CA LEU A 63 -0.76 22.16 -9.46
C LEU A 63 -0.06 20.99 -8.75
N ALA A 64 -0.51 20.63 -7.55
CA ALA A 64 0.10 19.56 -6.75
C ALA A 64 0.12 18.21 -7.48
N TRP A 65 -0.99 17.83 -8.13
CA TRP A 65 -1.08 16.58 -8.90
C TRP A 65 -0.23 16.58 -10.17
N HIS A 66 -0.09 17.74 -10.83
CA HIS A 66 0.84 17.89 -11.95
C HIS A 66 2.29 17.75 -11.49
N SER A 67 2.66 18.39 -10.37
CA SER A 67 4.00 18.26 -9.78
C SER A 67 4.30 16.82 -9.38
N PHE A 68 3.34 16.11 -8.78
CA PHE A 68 3.46 14.70 -8.46
C PHE A 68 3.67 13.84 -9.71
N ALA A 69 2.84 14.01 -10.75
CA ALA A 69 2.96 13.27 -11.99
C ALA A 69 4.31 13.52 -12.68
N LYS A 70 4.75 14.78 -12.72
CA LYS A 70 6.04 15.16 -13.29
C LYS A 70 7.19 14.52 -12.51
N ARG A 71 7.22 14.67 -11.19
CA ARG A 71 8.23 14.07 -10.31
C ARG A 71 8.40 12.58 -10.61
N TRP A 72 7.31 11.82 -10.61
CA TRP A 72 7.40 10.37 -10.79
C TRP A 72 7.64 9.94 -12.23
N ARG A 73 7.24 10.71 -13.25
CA ARG A 73 7.61 10.43 -14.65
C ARG A 73 9.09 10.67 -14.93
N GLU A 74 9.72 11.57 -14.18
CA GLU A 74 11.12 11.95 -14.30
C GLU A 74 12.02 11.22 -13.29
N ALA A 75 11.43 10.53 -12.30
CA ALA A 75 12.15 9.80 -11.27
C ALA A 75 12.95 8.64 -11.85
N SER A 76 14.23 8.55 -11.48
CA SER A 76 15.05 7.36 -11.72
C SER A 76 14.62 6.21 -10.81
N ASP A 77 14.95 4.98 -11.18
CA ASP A 77 14.76 3.82 -10.29
C ASP A 77 15.53 3.96 -8.98
N GLU A 78 16.70 4.58 -9.03
CA GLU A 78 17.46 4.90 -7.83
C GLU A 78 16.61 5.72 -6.86
N MET A 79 15.88 6.74 -7.34
CA MET A 79 15.01 7.55 -6.47
C MET A 79 13.91 6.73 -5.77
N LEU A 80 13.37 5.68 -6.42
CA LEU A 80 12.33 4.84 -5.82
C LEU A 80 12.88 3.81 -4.83
N PHE A 81 14.03 3.23 -5.15
CA PHE A 81 14.51 2.01 -4.47
C PHE A 81 15.73 2.22 -3.58
N SER A 82 16.44 3.34 -3.73
CA SER A 82 17.59 3.69 -2.89
C SER A 82 17.22 4.53 -1.67
N THR A 83 15.99 5.05 -1.61
CA THR A 83 15.53 5.80 -0.45
C THR A 83 15.26 4.85 0.70
N HIS A 84 16.05 4.99 1.77
CA HIS A 84 15.90 4.24 3.00
C HIS A 84 15.65 5.22 4.16
N ASP A 85 14.84 4.79 5.12
CA ASP A 85 14.67 5.53 6.37
C ASP A 85 15.93 5.47 7.24
N ALA A 86 15.91 6.18 8.37
CA ALA A 86 17.02 6.19 9.34
C ALA A 86 17.36 4.80 9.92
N HIS A 87 16.55 3.78 9.64
CA HIS A 87 16.68 2.42 10.14
C HIS A 87 16.94 1.40 9.03
N GLY A 88 17.19 1.87 7.80
CA GLY A 88 17.51 1.02 6.66
C GLY A 88 16.30 0.34 6.01
N SER A 89 15.07 0.77 6.32
CA SER A 89 13.86 0.28 5.67
C SER A 89 13.64 1.02 4.36
N ARG A 90 13.30 0.30 3.29
CA ARG A 90 13.02 0.93 1.99
C ARG A 90 11.70 1.70 2.04
N VAL A 91 11.73 2.97 1.66
CA VAL A 91 10.56 3.86 1.71
C VAL A 91 10.36 4.61 0.40
N LEU A 92 9.11 4.95 0.12
CA LEU A 92 8.73 5.80 -1.01
C LEU A 92 8.06 7.07 -0.49
N ALA A 93 8.72 8.20 -0.64
CA ALA A 93 8.19 9.51 -0.25
C ALA A 93 7.35 10.15 -1.36
N PHE A 94 6.04 10.33 -1.14
CA PHE A 94 5.08 10.86 -2.12
C PHE A 94 5.12 12.37 -2.32
N CYS A 95 5.40 13.11 -1.24
CA CYS A 95 5.34 14.57 -1.24
C CYS A 95 6.70 15.13 -0.85
N ASP A 96 7.18 16.13 -1.59
CA ASP A 96 8.11 17.09 -1.01
C ASP A 96 7.31 17.97 -0.04
N PRO A 97 7.87 18.35 1.12
CA PRO A 97 7.26 19.36 1.98
C PRO A 97 7.27 20.69 1.23
N VAL A 98 6.26 20.94 0.39
CA VAL A 98 6.09 22.25 -0.24
C VAL A 98 5.56 23.19 0.82
N GLU A 99 6.42 24.11 1.28
CA GLU A 99 6.03 25.18 2.19
C GLU A 99 4.86 25.98 1.58
N GLY A 100 3.67 25.89 2.19
CA GLY A 100 2.49 26.67 1.81
C GLY A 100 1.72 26.18 0.58
N GLY A 101 1.99 24.98 0.07
CA GLY A 101 1.27 24.39 -1.07
C GLY A 101 0.01 23.60 -0.70
N GLU A 102 -0.93 23.49 -1.63
CA GLU A 102 -2.05 22.53 -1.53
C GLU A 102 -1.48 21.10 -1.52
N HIS A 103 -1.86 20.29 -0.51
CA HIS A 103 -1.36 18.93 -0.36
C HIS A 103 -2.19 17.95 -1.20
N ILE A 104 -1.52 16.96 -1.80
CA ILE A 104 -2.20 15.75 -2.26
C ILE A 104 -2.72 15.05 -1.01
N ASN A 105 -4.01 14.71 -0.99
CA ASN A 105 -4.63 13.91 0.06
C ASN A 105 -4.16 12.44 -0.04
N ALA A 106 -2.86 12.22 -0.08
CA ALA A 106 -2.27 10.90 0.07
C ALA A 106 -2.49 10.44 1.52
N PRO A 107 -2.69 9.14 1.75
CA PRO A 107 -2.91 8.61 3.10
C PRO A 107 -1.72 8.86 4.03
N MET A 108 -0.52 9.10 3.46
CA MET A 108 0.73 9.28 4.18
C MET A 108 1.77 9.97 3.28
N ASN A 109 2.76 10.64 3.89
CA ASN A 109 3.85 11.30 3.16
C ASN A 109 4.86 10.30 2.60
N GLU A 110 5.01 9.16 3.27
CA GLU A 110 5.93 8.08 2.93
C GLU A 110 5.22 6.75 3.12
N ILE A 111 5.56 5.75 2.30
CA ILE A 111 5.13 4.36 2.50
C ILE A 111 6.33 3.44 2.63
N LEU A 112 6.18 2.39 3.43
CA LEU A 112 7.09 1.25 3.42
C LEU A 112 6.92 0.49 2.10
N VAL A 113 8.01 0.34 1.34
CA VAL A 113 8.02 -0.45 0.11
C VAL A 113 8.29 -1.91 0.48
N ARG A 114 7.28 -2.75 0.26
CA ARG A 114 7.36 -4.19 0.53
C ARG A 114 7.81 -4.95 -0.71
N ASP A 115 8.57 -6.02 -0.54
CA ASP A 115 9.01 -6.88 -1.65
C ASP A 115 7.83 -7.46 -2.43
N CYS A 116 6.72 -7.77 -1.73
CA CYS A 116 5.52 -8.24 -2.40
C CYS A 116 4.93 -7.21 -3.37
N PHE A 117 5.17 -5.90 -3.19
CA PHE A 117 4.69 -4.90 -4.14
C PHE A 117 5.44 -4.98 -5.47
N LEU A 118 6.75 -5.27 -5.47
CA LEU A 118 7.52 -5.50 -6.70
C LEU A 118 7.02 -6.73 -7.45
N GLU A 119 6.72 -7.79 -6.72
CA GLU A 119 6.09 -8.99 -7.27
C GLU A 119 4.70 -8.67 -7.86
N GLY A 120 3.94 -7.79 -7.20
CA GLY A 120 2.70 -7.23 -7.72
C GLY A 120 2.87 -6.59 -9.09
N VAL A 121 3.84 -5.69 -9.25
CA VAL A 121 4.13 -5.03 -10.54
C VAL A 121 4.38 -6.07 -11.64
N ARG A 122 5.17 -7.10 -11.34
CA ARG A 122 5.43 -8.21 -12.27
C ARG A 122 4.16 -8.93 -12.69
N LEU A 123 3.31 -9.30 -11.72
CA LEU A 123 2.06 -10.01 -11.97
C LEU A 123 1.06 -9.16 -12.75
N LEU A 124 0.95 -7.86 -12.43
CA LEU A 124 0.08 -6.93 -13.13
C LEU A 124 0.45 -6.82 -14.61
N TRP A 125 1.73 -6.62 -14.91
CA TRP A 125 2.22 -6.58 -16.29
C TRP A 125 2.07 -7.91 -17.02
N CYS A 126 2.32 -9.03 -16.35
CA CYS A 126 2.11 -10.36 -16.92
C CYS A 126 0.64 -10.57 -17.34
N ASN A 127 -0.31 -10.20 -16.47
CA ASN A 127 -1.73 -10.32 -16.78
C ASN A 127 -2.13 -9.35 -17.90
N ALA A 128 -1.73 -8.09 -17.83
CA ALA A 128 -2.08 -7.09 -18.84
C ALA A 128 -1.52 -7.42 -20.23
N ALA A 129 -0.34 -8.05 -20.31
CA ALA A 129 0.24 -8.48 -21.58
C ALA A 129 -0.47 -9.71 -22.20
N CYS A 130 -1.09 -10.55 -21.36
CA CYS A 130 -1.80 -11.76 -21.80
C CYS A 130 -3.28 -11.47 -22.11
N ASP A 131 -3.94 -10.68 -21.26
CA ASP A 131 -5.35 -10.33 -21.33
C ASP A 131 -5.56 -8.92 -20.73
N HIS A 132 -5.55 -7.92 -21.60
CA HIS A 132 -5.71 -6.52 -21.18
C HIS A 132 -7.16 -6.15 -20.83
N GLU A 133 -8.14 -7.05 -21.04
CA GLU A 133 -9.54 -6.83 -20.67
C GLU A 133 -9.89 -7.46 -19.31
N GLY A 134 -9.12 -8.47 -18.87
CA GLY A 134 -9.37 -9.22 -17.64
C GLY A 134 -9.11 -8.44 -16.34
N GLY A 135 -8.03 -7.66 -16.26
CA GLY A 135 -7.65 -6.97 -15.03
C GLY A 135 -7.19 -7.88 -13.89
N VAL A 136 -6.95 -7.30 -12.71
CA VAL A 136 -6.46 -7.99 -11.51
C VAL A 136 -7.15 -7.45 -10.25
N VAL A 137 -7.48 -8.36 -9.33
CA VAL A 137 -7.91 -8.01 -7.98
C VAL A 137 -6.76 -8.22 -6.99
N VAL A 138 -6.38 -7.16 -6.30
CA VAL A 138 -5.49 -7.20 -5.13
C VAL A 138 -6.34 -7.52 -3.91
N ALA A 139 -6.20 -8.73 -3.40
CA ALA A 139 -6.96 -9.25 -2.27
C ALA A 139 -6.11 -9.41 -1.01
N GLY A 140 -6.78 -9.62 0.11
CA GLY A 140 -6.15 -9.87 1.40
C GLY A 140 -7.01 -9.35 2.55
N PRO A 141 -6.62 -9.66 3.80
CA PRO A 141 -7.32 -9.17 4.99
C PRO A 141 -7.47 -7.65 4.97
N GLU A 142 -8.51 -7.16 5.62
CA GLU A 142 -8.69 -5.71 5.79
C GLU A 142 -7.54 -5.16 6.64
N GLY A 143 -6.99 -4.00 6.27
CA GLY A 143 -5.82 -3.42 6.96
C GLY A 143 -4.45 -3.97 6.57
N ILE A 144 -4.33 -4.87 5.58
CA ILE A 144 -3.04 -5.44 5.16
C ILE A 144 -2.19 -4.53 4.23
N GLY A 145 -2.63 -3.30 3.99
CA GLY A 145 -1.91 -2.36 3.12
C GLY A 145 -2.27 -2.44 1.63
N LYS A 146 -3.47 -2.94 1.28
CA LYS A 146 -3.94 -2.99 -0.12
C LYS A 146 -4.00 -1.60 -0.77
N SER A 147 -4.58 -0.61 -0.09
CA SER A 147 -4.63 0.78 -0.56
C SER A 147 -3.23 1.34 -0.83
N ILE A 148 -2.28 1.08 0.07
CA ILE A 148 -0.87 1.50 -0.08
C ILE A 148 -0.24 0.90 -1.33
N SER A 149 -0.52 -0.38 -1.63
CA SER A 149 0.00 -1.04 -2.83
C SER A 149 -0.46 -0.36 -4.13
N ILE A 150 -1.69 0.18 -4.17
CA ILE A 150 -2.18 0.92 -5.34
C ILE A 150 -1.41 2.21 -5.57
N TRP A 151 -1.10 2.95 -4.50
CA TRP A 151 -0.27 4.15 -4.61
C TRP A 151 1.15 3.82 -5.09
N PHE A 152 1.71 2.68 -4.65
CA PHE A 152 2.97 2.18 -5.17
C PHE A 152 2.90 1.85 -6.67
N PHE A 153 1.82 1.18 -7.13
CA PHE A 153 1.62 0.89 -8.55
C PHE A 153 1.43 2.13 -9.39
N LEU A 154 0.73 3.15 -8.88
CA LEU A 154 0.61 4.44 -9.54
C LEU A 154 1.99 5.02 -9.84
N VAL A 155 2.87 5.07 -8.85
CA VAL A 155 4.23 5.60 -9.01
C VAL A 155 5.02 4.79 -10.05
N CYS A 156 4.98 3.45 -9.98
CA CYS A 156 5.66 2.59 -10.97
C CYS A 156 5.14 2.82 -12.40
N LEU A 157 3.82 2.94 -12.57
CA LEU A 157 3.20 3.18 -13.87
C LEU A 157 3.52 4.58 -14.42
N LEU A 158 3.60 5.59 -13.54
CA LEU A 158 4.00 6.94 -13.91
C LEU A 158 5.45 7.01 -14.38
N GLN A 159 6.38 6.31 -13.73
CA GLN A 159 7.75 6.20 -14.24
C GLN A 159 7.82 5.61 -15.64
N MET A 160 6.97 4.61 -15.91
CA MET A 160 6.83 4.00 -17.23
C MET A 160 6.00 4.87 -18.20
N LYS A 161 5.65 6.10 -17.81
CA LYS A 161 4.86 7.09 -18.57
C LYS A 161 3.49 6.58 -19.04
N GLN A 162 2.95 5.58 -18.35
CA GLN A 162 1.69 4.96 -18.73
C GLN A 162 0.50 5.91 -18.55
N PRO A 163 -0.57 5.75 -19.34
CA PRO A 163 -1.86 6.38 -19.07
C PRO A 163 -2.52 5.67 -17.89
N VAL A 164 -2.91 6.42 -16.85
CA VAL A 164 -3.48 5.86 -15.62
C VAL A 164 -4.75 6.61 -15.23
N LEU A 165 -5.85 5.88 -15.09
CA LEU A 165 -7.01 6.30 -14.31
C LEU A 165 -6.78 5.94 -12.84
N PHE A 166 -7.02 6.86 -11.94
CA PHE A 166 -6.80 6.66 -10.52
C PHE A 166 -7.97 7.19 -9.70
N GLU A 167 -8.53 6.32 -8.86
CA GLU A 167 -9.54 6.65 -7.87
C GLU A 167 -8.95 6.37 -6.48
N PRO A 168 -8.38 7.40 -5.81
CA PRO A 168 -7.62 7.22 -4.57
C PRO A 168 -8.46 6.93 -3.32
N TYR A 169 -9.75 7.26 -3.34
CA TYR A 169 -10.63 7.13 -2.18
C TYR A 169 -12.10 7.07 -2.62
N ASP A 170 -12.94 6.56 -1.71
CA ASP A 170 -14.37 6.57 -1.86
C ASP A 170 -14.91 7.99 -2.03
N ASP A 171 -15.75 8.17 -3.05
CA ASP A 171 -16.47 9.38 -3.45
C ASP A 171 -15.55 10.52 -3.92
N GLY A 172 -14.30 10.16 -4.23
CA GLY A 172 -13.34 11.05 -4.86
C GLY A 172 -13.57 11.25 -6.35
N PRO A 173 -12.95 12.30 -6.93
CA PRO A 173 -12.86 12.42 -8.37
C PRO A 173 -11.96 11.32 -8.93
N VAL A 174 -12.22 10.95 -10.19
CA VAL A 174 -11.31 10.12 -10.97
C VAL A 174 -10.24 11.01 -11.58
N PHE A 175 -8.98 10.64 -11.40
CA PHE A 175 -7.84 11.30 -12.02
C PHE A 175 -7.39 10.55 -13.27
N LEU A 176 -7.06 11.27 -14.34
CA LEU A 176 -6.38 10.73 -15.51
C LEU A 176 -4.98 11.34 -15.61
N PHE A 177 -3.97 10.51 -15.43
CA PHE A 177 -2.58 10.83 -15.71
C PHE A 177 -2.30 10.52 -17.17
N HIS A 178 -2.30 11.57 -18.00
CA HIS A 178 -2.14 11.42 -19.45
C HIS A 178 -0.65 11.29 -19.84
N PRO A 179 -0.29 10.53 -20.90
CA PRO A 179 1.11 10.32 -21.27
C PRO A 179 1.90 11.58 -21.65
N ASP A 180 1.21 12.66 -22.05
CA ASP A 180 1.81 13.98 -22.32
C ASP A 180 2.26 14.73 -21.05
N GLY A 181 2.02 14.17 -19.86
CA GLY A 181 2.36 14.77 -18.56
C GLY A 181 1.24 15.61 -17.96
N SER A 182 0.14 15.85 -18.68
CA SER A 182 -1.04 16.53 -18.14
C SER A 182 -1.80 15.61 -17.18
N VAL A 183 -2.42 16.20 -16.16
CA VAL A 183 -3.32 15.47 -15.25
C VAL A 183 -4.69 16.12 -15.29
N TYR A 184 -5.72 15.29 -15.43
CA TYR A 184 -7.12 15.72 -15.48
C TYR A 184 -7.93 15.05 -14.39
N ASN A 185 -9.05 15.66 -13.99
CA ASN A 185 -10.05 15.00 -13.15
C ASN A 185 -11.45 15.10 -13.73
N ALA A 186 -12.29 14.16 -13.32
CA ALA A 186 -13.72 14.12 -13.62
C ALA A 186 -14.46 13.42 -12.48
N SER A 187 -15.78 13.63 -12.39
CA SER A 187 -16.63 12.86 -11.46
C SER A 187 -16.90 11.44 -11.96
N THR A 188 -16.72 11.19 -13.25
CA THR A 188 -16.89 9.88 -13.90
C THR A 188 -15.94 9.73 -15.08
N ALA A 189 -15.55 8.50 -15.38
CA ALA A 189 -14.77 8.17 -16.58
C ALA A 189 -15.66 7.71 -17.75
N ARG A 190 -16.97 7.54 -17.53
CA ARG A 190 -17.86 6.87 -18.48
C ARG A 190 -17.91 7.58 -19.82
N GLY A 191 -17.56 6.82 -20.86
CA GLY A 191 -17.69 7.28 -22.24
C GLY A 191 -16.79 8.47 -22.56
N CYS A 192 -15.88 8.89 -21.68
CA CYS A 192 -15.10 10.12 -21.87
C CYS A 192 -13.60 9.89 -21.87
N LEU A 193 -13.16 8.64 -21.96
CA LEU A 193 -11.75 8.30 -22.04
C LEU A 193 -11.15 8.67 -23.40
N PRO A 194 -9.86 9.03 -23.44
CA PRO A 194 -9.14 9.13 -24.70
C PRO A 194 -9.14 7.77 -25.40
N VAL A 195 -9.22 7.80 -26.73
CA VAL A 195 -9.32 6.62 -27.57
C VAL A 195 -8.00 6.39 -28.28
N ALA A 196 -7.59 5.13 -28.37
CA ALA A 196 -6.42 4.73 -29.12
C ALA A 196 -6.57 5.04 -30.62
N VAL A 197 -5.53 5.59 -31.25
CA VAL A 197 -5.52 5.84 -32.71
C VAL A 197 -5.51 4.52 -33.48
N LYS A 198 -6.46 4.36 -34.42
CA LYS A 198 -6.73 3.13 -35.20
C LYS A 198 -5.55 2.58 -36.03
N SER A 199 -4.46 3.32 -36.18
CA SER A 199 -3.35 2.98 -37.08
C SER A 199 -2.38 1.93 -36.51
N ARG A 200 -2.47 1.62 -35.22
CA ARG A 200 -1.72 0.55 -34.55
C ARG A 200 -2.67 -0.58 -34.19
N SER A 201 -2.16 -1.81 -34.01
CA SER A 201 -2.96 -2.94 -33.55
C SER A 201 -3.73 -2.53 -32.30
N GLU A 202 -5.02 -2.25 -32.49
CA GLU A 202 -5.89 -1.67 -31.47
C GLU A 202 -5.98 -2.52 -30.21
N ASP A 203 -5.53 -3.78 -30.30
CA ASP A 203 -5.50 -4.80 -29.26
C ASP A 203 -4.34 -4.63 -28.26
N ASP A 204 -3.41 -3.70 -28.50
CA ASP A 204 -2.21 -3.52 -27.66
C ASP A 204 -2.26 -2.27 -26.77
N LEU A 205 -3.29 -1.43 -26.91
CA LEU A 205 -3.38 -0.14 -26.21
C LEU A 205 -4.51 -0.16 -25.18
N PHE A 206 -4.18 0.16 -23.94
CA PHE A 206 -5.15 0.28 -22.85
C PHE A 206 -4.71 1.30 -21.81
N ILE A 207 -5.69 1.75 -21.00
CA ILE A 207 -5.47 2.63 -19.87
C ILE A 207 -5.47 1.79 -18.60
N TRP A 208 -4.46 1.96 -17.74
CA TRP A 208 -4.44 1.34 -16.43
C TRP A 208 -5.51 1.99 -15.56
N SER A 209 -6.33 1.21 -14.87
CA SER A 209 -7.31 1.76 -13.92
C SER A 209 -7.02 1.25 -12.52
N LEU A 210 -6.64 2.16 -11.64
CA LEU A 210 -6.27 1.89 -10.26
C LEU A 210 -7.42 2.33 -9.35
N CYS A 211 -8.14 1.37 -8.77
CA CYS A 211 -9.31 1.65 -7.93
C CYS A 211 -9.11 1.13 -6.51
N ASP A 212 -9.23 2.01 -5.53
CA ASP A 212 -9.30 1.61 -4.13
C ASP A 212 -10.72 1.21 -3.70
N ALA A 213 -10.80 0.11 -2.95
CA ALA A 213 -11.88 -0.40 -2.09
C ALA A 213 -13.38 -0.33 -2.50
N ARG A 214 -13.76 -0.09 -3.76
CA ARG A 214 -15.18 -0.11 -4.18
C ARG A 214 -15.66 -1.45 -4.70
N PRO A 215 -16.79 -1.99 -4.20
CA PRO A 215 -17.48 -3.12 -4.82
C PRO A 215 -17.89 -2.82 -6.27
N ASN A 216 -18.26 -1.56 -6.54
CA ASN A 216 -18.61 -1.05 -7.86
C ASN A 216 -17.72 0.16 -8.16
N PRO A 217 -16.72 0.05 -9.04
CA PRO A 217 -15.85 1.15 -9.37
C PRO A 217 -16.65 2.23 -10.12
N VAL A 218 -16.16 3.48 -10.11
CA VAL A 218 -16.81 4.56 -10.87
C VAL A 218 -16.99 4.15 -12.33
N GLU A 219 -18.13 4.51 -12.93
CA GLU A 219 -18.43 4.13 -14.31
C GLU A 219 -17.29 4.57 -15.26
N GLY A 220 -16.84 3.68 -16.13
CA GLY A 220 -15.71 3.91 -17.04
C GLY A 220 -14.33 3.54 -16.48
N MET A 221 -14.21 3.20 -15.19
CA MET A 221 -12.99 2.58 -14.61
C MET A 221 -12.83 1.11 -15.01
N THR A 222 -13.82 0.56 -15.71
CA THR A 222 -13.78 -0.77 -16.32
C THR A 222 -14.35 -0.67 -17.74
N GLY A 223 -13.93 -1.55 -18.63
CA GLY A 223 -14.45 -1.62 -19.99
C GLY A 223 -13.39 -2.05 -20.99
N ARG A 224 -13.78 -2.02 -22.27
CA ARG A 224 -12.88 -2.34 -23.38
C ARG A 224 -11.72 -1.33 -23.37
N ARG A 225 -10.48 -1.83 -23.29
CA ARG A 225 -9.23 -1.03 -23.20
C ARG A 225 -8.98 -0.31 -21.89
N VAL A 226 -9.60 -0.77 -20.81
CA VAL A 226 -9.23 -0.36 -19.46
C VAL A 226 -8.80 -1.62 -18.73
N PHE A 227 -7.56 -1.66 -18.24
CA PHE A 227 -7.06 -2.77 -17.45
C PHE A 227 -7.24 -2.44 -15.96
N PRO A 228 -8.28 -2.97 -15.29
CA PRO A 228 -8.56 -2.59 -13.92
C PRO A 228 -7.67 -3.35 -12.94
N VAL A 229 -7.09 -2.63 -11.99
CA VAL A 229 -6.40 -3.13 -10.80
C VAL A 229 -7.20 -2.66 -9.61
N ARG A 230 -7.89 -3.60 -8.98
CA ARG A 230 -8.88 -3.30 -7.93
C ARG A 230 -8.44 -3.84 -6.59
N VAL A 231 -8.52 -3.04 -5.56
CA VAL A 231 -8.42 -3.50 -4.18
C VAL A 231 -9.79 -3.96 -3.72
N LEU A 232 -9.93 -5.23 -3.36
CA LEU A 232 -11.16 -5.74 -2.78
C LEU A 232 -10.85 -6.55 -1.52
N SER A 233 -11.77 -6.49 -0.56
CA SER A 233 -11.85 -7.54 0.46
C SER A 233 -12.24 -8.85 -0.23
N PRO A 234 -11.73 -10.00 0.24
CA PRO A 234 -11.96 -11.28 -0.42
C PRO A 234 -13.45 -11.52 -0.66
N SER A 235 -13.83 -11.51 -1.93
CA SER A 235 -15.16 -11.85 -2.42
C SER A 235 -15.00 -12.88 -3.54
N THR A 236 -16.05 -13.62 -3.82
CA THR A 236 -16.09 -14.77 -4.75
C THR A 236 -16.00 -14.37 -6.24
N ASN A 237 -15.32 -13.27 -6.55
CA ASN A 237 -15.27 -12.70 -7.89
C ASN A 237 -14.39 -13.52 -8.85
N GLN A 238 -14.73 -13.45 -10.14
CA GLN A 238 -14.16 -14.26 -11.23
C GLN A 238 -12.81 -13.74 -11.78
N LEU A 239 -12.29 -12.62 -11.26
CA LEU A 239 -11.06 -12.02 -11.76
C LEU A 239 -9.81 -12.73 -11.21
N PRO A 240 -8.69 -12.73 -11.96
CA PRO A 240 -7.40 -13.13 -11.44
C PRO A 240 -7.12 -12.39 -10.13
N THR A 241 -6.95 -13.15 -9.06
CA THR A 241 -6.77 -12.61 -7.72
C THR A 241 -5.32 -12.76 -7.32
N TRP A 242 -4.69 -11.66 -6.95
CA TRP A 242 -3.40 -11.65 -6.29
C TRP A 242 -3.59 -11.28 -4.82
N THR A 243 -3.31 -12.23 -3.94
CA THR A 243 -3.44 -12.05 -2.50
C THR A 243 -2.14 -11.49 -1.94
N LEU A 244 -2.22 -10.34 -1.25
CA LEU A 244 -1.08 -9.80 -0.52
C LEU A 244 -0.72 -10.75 0.64
N PRO A 245 0.57 -11.08 0.81
CA PRO A 245 1.00 -11.82 1.99
C PRO A 245 0.79 -10.97 3.26
N LEU A 246 0.72 -11.67 4.39
CA LEU A 246 0.78 -11.03 5.70
C LEU A 246 2.08 -10.24 5.86
N TRP A 247 2.13 -9.30 6.80
CA TRP A 247 3.35 -8.54 7.04
C TRP A 247 4.34 -9.35 7.88
N GLU A 248 5.62 -9.32 7.52
CA GLU A 248 6.66 -9.86 8.38
C GLU A 248 6.80 -9.01 9.65
N SER A 249 7.33 -9.62 10.71
CA SER A 249 7.49 -8.94 12.00
C SER A 249 8.36 -7.68 11.88
N GLU A 250 9.43 -7.76 11.11
CA GLU A 250 10.32 -6.63 10.82
C GLU A 250 9.61 -5.55 10.00
N GLU A 251 8.74 -5.93 9.06
CA GLU A 251 7.91 -4.98 8.31
C GLU A 251 6.95 -4.24 9.23
N LEU A 252 6.32 -4.93 10.19
CA LEU A 252 5.39 -4.32 11.15
C LEU A 252 6.10 -3.34 12.08
N VAL A 253 7.29 -3.70 12.56
CA VAL A 253 8.10 -2.82 13.41
C VAL A 253 8.52 -1.57 12.65
N SER A 254 8.96 -1.74 11.41
CA SER A 254 9.38 -0.62 10.55
C SER A 254 8.18 0.25 10.15
N GLY A 255 7.07 -0.42 9.79
CA GLY A 255 5.82 0.17 9.36
C GLY A 255 5.13 1.03 10.41
N ALA A 256 5.26 0.67 11.70
CA ALA A 256 4.62 1.37 12.81
C ALA A 256 4.95 2.86 12.83
N ARG A 257 6.14 3.25 12.38
CA ARG A 257 6.61 4.64 12.36
C ARG A 257 5.87 5.54 11.38
N PHE A 258 5.29 4.95 10.34
CA PHE A 258 4.46 5.66 9.38
C PHE A 258 3.01 5.82 9.87
N ASP A 259 2.64 5.20 11.00
CA ASP A 259 1.37 5.50 11.64
C ASP A 259 1.40 6.94 12.17
N ARG A 260 0.36 7.71 11.83
CA ARG A 260 0.23 9.13 12.17
C ARG A 260 0.36 9.40 13.69
N LEU A 261 0.01 8.43 14.53
CA LEU A 261 0.03 8.58 15.99
C LEU A 261 1.31 8.05 16.63
N PHE A 262 2.19 7.40 15.87
CA PHE A 262 3.44 6.86 16.39
C PHE A 262 4.35 7.91 17.05
N PRO A 263 4.57 9.11 16.46
CA PRO A 263 5.39 10.13 17.11
C PRO A 263 4.83 10.58 18.47
N TRP A 264 3.50 10.59 18.60
CA TRP A 264 2.81 10.97 19.84
C TRP A 264 2.99 9.90 20.91
N LEU A 265 2.80 8.63 20.55
CA LEU A 265 3.07 7.52 21.46
C LEU A 265 4.52 7.54 21.94
N GLN A 266 5.48 7.77 21.04
CA GLN A 266 6.90 7.84 21.40
C GLN A 266 7.20 8.98 22.39
N ALA A 267 6.62 10.17 22.15
CA ALA A 267 6.78 11.32 23.04
C ALA A 267 6.14 11.08 24.42
N ASP A 268 4.95 10.48 24.45
CA ASP A 268 4.22 10.18 25.67
C ASP A 268 4.86 9.05 26.49
N LEU A 269 5.51 8.10 25.83
CA LEU A 269 6.19 6.98 26.46
C LEU A 269 7.52 7.41 27.11
N ALA A 270 8.19 8.43 26.57
CA ALA A 270 9.47 8.92 27.08
C ALA A 270 9.49 9.28 28.58
N PRO A 271 8.56 10.10 29.12
CA PRO A 271 8.52 10.41 30.56
C PRO A 271 8.21 9.18 31.42
N VAL A 272 7.33 8.29 30.94
CA VAL A 272 6.98 7.03 31.60
C VAL A 272 8.21 6.14 31.78
N ILE A 273 9.03 5.98 30.72
CA ILE A 273 10.26 5.17 30.81
C ILE A 273 11.30 5.83 31.71
N THR A 274 11.46 7.16 31.63
CA THR A 274 12.43 7.91 32.44
C THR A 274 12.17 7.75 33.94
N THR A 275 10.91 7.62 34.33
CA THR A 275 10.47 7.53 35.72
C THR A 275 10.07 6.11 36.14
N TRP A 276 10.36 5.09 35.32
CA TRP A 276 9.85 3.72 35.51
C TRP A 276 10.12 3.12 36.89
N CYS A 277 11.30 3.40 37.46
CA CYS A 277 11.72 2.91 38.77
C CYS A 277 11.16 3.72 39.96
N GLN A 278 10.46 4.82 39.71
CA GLN A 278 9.88 5.70 40.73
C GLN A 278 8.42 5.32 40.96
N LYS A 279 8.00 5.10 42.21
CA LYS A 279 6.63 4.70 42.54
C LYS A 279 5.68 5.89 42.59
N PRO A 280 4.44 5.66 42.10
CA PRO A 280 4.09 5.83 40.70
C PRO A 280 4.25 7.30 40.26
N PRO A 281 4.79 7.56 39.07
CA PRO A 281 4.88 8.91 38.52
C PRO A 281 3.47 9.48 38.26
N PRO A 282 3.27 10.79 38.39
CA PRO A 282 1.98 11.43 38.13
C PRO A 282 1.47 11.18 36.70
N ASP A 283 2.38 10.98 35.75
CA ASP A 283 2.08 10.86 34.32
C ASP A 283 1.54 9.47 33.92
N TYR A 284 1.58 8.49 34.83
CA TYR A 284 1.13 7.12 34.53
C TYR A 284 -0.36 7.03 34.23
N GLN A 285 -1.17 7.75 35.00
CA GLN A 285 -2.62 7.73 34.79
C GLN A 285 -2.98 8.39 33.45
N GLU A 286 -2.34 9.51 33.14
CA GLU A 286 -2.57 10.21 31.88
C GLU A 286 -2.15 9.39 30.66
N PHE A 287 -1.02 8.65 30.78
CA PHE A 287 -0.59 7.71 29.75
C PHE A 287 -1.58 6.55 29.59
N GLU A 288 -2.01 5.93 30.70
CA GLU A 288 -2.95 4.80 30.66
C GLU A 288 -4.33 5.20 30.12
N ASP A 289 -4.81 6.41 30.42
CA ASP A 289 -6.07 6.93 29.87
C ASP A 289 -5.99 7.12 28.35
N ARG A 290 -4.81 7.51 27.83
CA ARG A 290 -4.57 7.70 26.39
C ARG A 290 -4.25 6.41 25.65
N TYR A 291 -3.57 5.47 26.29
CA TYR A 291 -3.13 4.19 25.69
C TYR A 291 -3.51 2.98 26.57
N PRO A 292 -4.81 2.66 26.71
CA PRO A 292 -5.28 1.68 27.69
C PRO A 292 -4.66 0.29 27.53
N GLY A 293 -4.01 -0.18 28.59
CA GLY A 293 -3.42 -1.50 28.72
C GLY A 293 -1.95 -1.60 28.31
N LEU A 294 -1.36 -0.58 27.68
CA LEU A 294 0.06 -0.65 27.27
C LEU A 294 1.02 -0.64 28.45
N LEU A 295 0.69 0.09 29.52
CA LEU A 295 1.53 0.09 30.72
C LEU A 295 1.51 -1.29 31.39
N SER A 296 0.32 -1.90 31.50
CA SER A 296 0.16 -3.25 32.04
C SER A 296 0.89 -4.30 31.19
N LEU A 297 0.86 -4.15 29.86
CA LEU A 297 1.63 -4.98 28.93
C LEU A 297 3.13 -4.85 29.21
N LEU A 298 3.66 -3.64 29.27
CA LEU A 298 5.08 -3.40 29.54
C LEU A 298 5.51 -3.95 30.91
N GLN A 299 4.70 -3.77 31.95
CA GLN A 299 4.99 -4.32 33.28
C GLN A 299 5.04 -5.86 33.28
N THR A 300 4.24 -6.50 32.44
CA THR A 300 4.19 -7.96 32.32
C THR A 300 5.37 -8.52 31.54
N HIS A 301 5.82 -7.82 30.49
CA HIS A 301 6.78 -8.35 29.52
C HIS A 301 8.20 -7.76 29.61
N ALA A 302 8.39 -6.60 30.26
CA ALA A 302 9.70 -6.00 30.48
C ALA A 302 10.19 -6.26 31.92
N ASN A 303 10.93 -7.34 32.11
CA ASN A 303 11.51 -7.72 33.41
C ASN A 303 12.42 -6.60 33.96
N GLY A 304 11.95 -5.87 34.97
CA GLY A 304 12.69 -4.75 35.56
C GLY A 304 12.52 -3.42 34.81
N GLY A 305 11.65 -3.36 33.81
CA GLY A 305 11.38 -2.17 33.02
C GLY A 305 12.28 -2.02 31.79
N PRO A 306 11.76 -1.41 30.72
CA PRO A 306 12.56 -1.12 29.53
C PRO A 306 13.61 -0.06 29.85
N GLN A 307 14.81 -0.19 29.27
CA GLN A 307 15.93 0.75 29.48
C GLN A 307 15.84 1.97 28.56
N SER A 308 14.96 1.93 27.54
CA SER A 308 14.79 2.99 26.56
C SER A 308 13.39 2.96 25.95
N VAL A 309 13.00 4.08 25.32
CA VAL A 309 11.74 4.17 24.57
C VAL A 309 11.71 3.18 23.42
N ASP A 310 12.83 3.00 22.72
CA ASP A 310 12.92 2.03 21.62
C ASP A 310 12.75 0.59 22.09
N GLU A 311 13.32 0.22 23.25
CA GLU A 311 13.11 -1.09 23.84
C GLU A 311 11.65 -1.31 24.26
N ALA A 312 11.03 -0.28 24.85
CA ALA A 312 9.62 -0.32 25.22
C ALA A 312 8.73 -0.51 23.99
N LEU A 313 8.97 0.24 22.91
CA LEU A 313 8.23 0.13 21.65
C LEU A 313 8.44 -1.24 21.00
N ARG A 314 9.66 -1.78 20.97
CA ARG A 314 9.92 -3.15 20.48
C ARG A 314 9.20 -4.20 21.30
N THR A 315 9.15 -4.03 22.63
CA THR A 315 8.42 -4.95 23.53
C THR A 315 6.92 -4.89 23.25
N ILE A 316 6.35 -3.69 23.17
CA ILE A 316 4.93 -3.48 22.83
C ILE A 316 4.61 -4.13 21.49
N LEU A 317 5.36 -3.79 20.44
CA LEU A 317 5.14 -4.32 19.10
C LEU A 317 5.30 -5.85 19.05
N GLY A 318 6.31 -6.41 19.72
CA GLY A 318 6.50 -7.86 19.79
C GLY A 318 5.30 -8.59 20.37
N VAL A 319 4.78 -8.11 21.51
CA VAL A 319 3.58 -8.70 22.15
C VAL A 319 2.34 -8.49 21.28
N LEU A 320 2.17 -7.31 20.68
CA LEU A 320 1.03 -7.03 19.80
C LEU A 320 1.05 -7.90 18.54
N ILE A 321 2.20 -8.15 17.94
CA ILE A 321 2.35 -9.05 16.79
C ILE A 321 2.02 -10.49 17.19
N GLU A 322 2.49 -10.94 18.36
CA GLU A 322 2.18 -12.28 18.88
C GLU A 322 0.68 -12.48 19.09
N GLN A 323 -0.03 -11.47 19.60
CA GLN A 323 -1.44 -11.59 19.99
C GLN A 323 -2.44 -11.18 18.90
N CYS A 324 -2.11 -10.17 18.09
CA CYS A 324 -2.98 -9.65 17.03
C CYS A 324 -2.63 -10.25 15.66
N GLY A 325 -1.51 -10.96 15.55
CA GLY A 325 -0.99 -11.50 14.30
C GLY A 325 -0.30 -10.44 13.44
N GLN A 326 -0.28 -10.70 12.13
CA GLN A 326 0.56 -9.99 11.17
C GLN A 326 -0.23 -8.99 10.29
N ILE A 327 -1.29 -8.40 10.85
CA ILE A 327 -2.12 -7.39 10.18
C ILE A 327 -1.82 -6.01 10.78
N PRO A 328 -1.22 -5.07 10.01
CA PRO A 328 -0.81 -3.76 10.52
C PRO A 328 -1.91 -2.98 11.22
N ARG A 329 -3.12 -2.96 10.64
CA ARG A 329 -4.26 -2.25 11.25
C ARG A 329 -4.52 -2.72 12.67
N ASP A 330 -4.48 -4.02 12.91
CA ASP A 330 -4.84 -4.61 14.20
C ASP A 330 -3.71 -4.38 15.20
N VAL A 331 -2.45 -4.57 14.78
CA VAL A 331 -1.24 -4.25 15.58
C VAL A 331 -1.20 -2.77 15.95
N TYR A 332 -1.33 -1.84 15.00
CA TYR A 332 -1.24 -0.40 15.26
C TYR A 332 -2.48 0.14 15.99
N ARG A 333 -3.63 -0.54 15.89
CA ARG A 333 -4.78 -0.28 16.77
C ARG A 333 -4.49 -0.74 18.20
N GLY A 334 -3.82 -1.87 18.38
CA GLY A 334 -3.35 -2.34 19.69
C GLY A 334 -2.39 -1.36 20.37
N MET A 335 -1.54 -0.67 19.60
CA MET A 335 -0.69 0.42 20.09
C MET A 335 -1.46 1.64 20.60
N ARG A 336 -2.76 1.74 20.35
CA ARG A 336 -3.62 2.84 20.79
C ARG A 336 -4.60 2.41 21.87
N ASN A 337 -5.06 1.17 21.80
CA ASN A 337 -6.03 0.62 22.71
C ASN A 337 -5.88 -0.91 22.80
N TYR A 338 -4.83 -1.35 23.48
CA TYR A 338 -4.53 -2.76 23.66
C TYR A 338 -5.69 -3.51 24.32
N THR A 339 -6.26 -2.92 25.37
CA THR A 339 -7.40 -3.50 26.07
C THR A 339 -8.62 -3.68 25.15
N GLY A 340 -8.88 -2.73 24.27
CA GLY A 340 -9.96 -2.79 23.29
C GLY A 340 -9.75 -3.90 22.27
N VAL A 341 -8.55 -3.99 21.69
CA VAL A 341 -8.23 -5.02 20.70
C VAL A 341 -8.28 -6.42 21.29
N LEU A 342 -7.77 -6.61 22.51
CA LEU A 342 -7.89 -7.89 23.22
C LEU A 342 -9.35 -8.32 23.44
N ARG A 343 -10.20 -7.42 23.92
CA ARG A 343 -11.63 -7.71 24.12
C ARG A 343 -12.33 -8.09 22.81
N GLU A 344 -11.98 -7.43 21.72
CA GLU A 344 -12.55 -7.75 20.40
C GLU A 344 -12.04 -9.09 19.85
N SER A 345 -10.77 -9.41 20.07
CA SER A 345 -10.19 -10.71 19.71
C SER A 345 -10.85 -11.84 20.49
N GLU A 346 -10.98 -11.70 21.81
CA GLU A 346 -11.69 -12.67 22.67
C GLU A 346 -13.15 -12.83 22.25
N TRP A 347 -13.83 -11.73 21.90
CA TRP A 347 -15.20 -11.75 21.43
C TRP A 347 -15.34 -12.47 20.08
N SER A 348 -14.44 -12.19 19.13
CA SER A 348 -14.42 -12.83 17.80
C SER A 348 -14.18 -14.33 17.91
N ALA A 349 -13.21 -14.75 18.73
CA ALA A 349 -12.93 -16.16 19.00
C ALA A 349 -14.14 -16.90 19.60
N ARG A 350 -14.90 -16.24 20.50
CA ARG A 350 -16.15 -16.80 21.04
C ARG A 350 -17.21 -17.01 19.97
N ILE A 351 -17.43 -16.02 19.09
CA ILE A 351 -18.40 -16.14 17.98
C ILE A 351 -18.01 -17.26 17.02
N GLU A 352 -16.74 -17.36 16.64
CA GLU A 352 -16.28 -18.42 15.72
C GLU A 352 -16.44 -19.81 16.34
N HIS A 353 -16.09 -19.97 17.62
CA HIS A 353 -16.27 -21.23 18.33
C HIS A 353 -17.75 -21.63 18.42
N GLU A 354 -18.67 -20.69 18.65
CA GLU A 354 -20.11 -20.95 18.64
C GLU A 354 -20.62 -21.32 17.23
N ARG A 355 -20.14 -20.65 16.18
CA ARG A 355 -20.47 -21.00 14.79
C ARG A 355 -20.00 -22.40 14.44
N LEU A 356 -18.76 -22.76 14.77
CA LEU A 356 -18.22 -24.10 14.55
C LEU A 356 -19.02 -25.16 15.32
N ARG A 357 -19.38 -24.89 16.58
CA ARG A 357 -20.24 -25.78 17.37
C ARG A 357 -21.61 -26.00 16.71
N ASN A 358 -22.21 -24.95 16.16
CA ASN A 358 -23.49 -25.04 15.45
C ASN A 358 -23.39 -25.82 14.14
N VAL A 359 -22.31 -25.66 13.37
CA VAL A 359 -22.11 -26.45 12.14
C VAL A 359 -21.96 -27.94 12.48
N VAL A 360 -21.17 -28.28 13.50
CA VAL A 360 -20.98 -29.68 13.93
C VAL A 360 -22.28 -30.29 14.43
N SER A 361 -23.11 -29.55 15.18
CA SER A 361 -24.39 -30.07 15.68
C SER A 361 -25.43 -30.31 14.58
N HIS A 362 -25.39 -29.55 13.48
CA HIS A 362 -26.30 -29.72 12.34
C HIS A 362 -25.80 -30.72 11.30
N SER A 363 -24.51 -31.08 11.32
CA SER A 363 -23.91 -32.08 10.41
C SER A 363 -24.09 -33.52 10.90
N ALA A 364 -24.63 -33.72 12.10
CA ALA A 364 -24.76 -35.02 12.76
C ALA A 364 -26.16 -35.68 12.61
N PHE A 365 -27.00 -35.14 11.72
CA PHE A 365 -28.31 -35.68 11.33
C PHE A 365 -28.32 -35.91 9.82
#